data_AF-A0A845Z6X4-F1
#
_entry.id   AF-A0A845Z6X4-F1
#
_cell.length_a   1.000
_cell.length_b   1.000
_cell.length_c   1.000
_cell.angle_alpha   90.00
_cell.angle_beta   90.00
_cell.angle_gamma   90.00
#
_symmetry.space_group_name_H-M   'P 1'
#
loop_
_entity.id
_entity.type
_entity.pdbx_description
1 polymer ?
#
loop_
_entity_poly.entity_id
_entity_poly.type
_entity_poly.pdbx_seq_one_letter_code
_entity_poly.pdbx_strand_id
1 'polypeptide(L)'
;MSLFAWLFLGHMVGDWLLQNDWMAASKTQQLGTAAGMTHHTIYTFSVMIALWLGSEQPYPWWMWLACVWLVFGTHWLIDSTGIVSLWMRFMGQTHKPIVQVMVDQIFHLLVLALIGSVCSLV
;
A
#
# COMPACT_ATOMS: atom_id res chain seq x y z
N MET A 1 19.31 -0.35 7.43
CA MET A 1 17.96 0.21 7.66
C MET A 1 17.04 -0.94 8.03
N SER A 2 16.02 -0.74 8.87
CA SER A 2 15.07 -1.82 9.15
C SER A 2 14.29 -2.19 7.88
N LEU A 3 13.78 -3.43 7.80
CA LEU A 3 12.95 -3.85 6.68
C LEU A 3 11.72 -2.94 6.52
N PHE A 4 11.11 -2.52 7.63
CA PHE A 4 10.02 -1.54 7.60
C PHE A 4 10.42 -0.23 6.92
N ALA A 5 11.63 0.29 7.18
CA ALA A 5 12.08 1.53 6.55
C ALA A 5 12.26 1.38 5.03
N TRP A 6 12.69 0.20 4.55
CA TRP A 6 12.69 -0.11 3.13
C TRP A 6 11.27 -0.13 2.55
N LEU A 7 10.35 -0.87 3.18
CA LEU A 7 8.96 -0.94 2.73
C LEU A 7 8.29 0.43 2.71
N PHE A 8 8.55 1.27 3.72
CA PHE A 8 8.09 2.65 3.79
C PHE A 8 8.57 3.46 2.57
N LEU A 9 9.85 3.36 2.21
CA LEU A 9 10.38 4.00 1.01
C LEU A 9 9.73 3.46 -0.28
N GLY A 10 9.54 2.14 -0.37
CA GLY A 10 8.83 1.52 -1.50
C GLY A 10 7.41 2.06 -1.66
N HIS A 11 6.70 2.26 -0.55
CA HIS A 11 5.37 2.87 -0.55
C HIS A 11 5.40 4.34 -0.96
N MET A 12 6.32 5.15 -0.43
CA MET A 12 6.48 6.55 -0.86
C MET A 12 6.76 6.65 -2.36
N VAL A 13 7.60 5.76 -2.89
CA VAL A 13 7.88 5.69 -4.33
C VAL A 13 6.62 5.30 -5.12
N GLY A 14 5.88 4.29 -4.69
CA GLY A 14 4.67 3.83 -5.37
C GLY A 14 3.52 4.84 -5.36
N ASP A 15 3.18 5.37 -4.20
CA ASP A 15 1.99 6.22 -3.97
C ASP A 15 2.19 7.68 -4.31
N TRP A 16 3.42 8.19 -4.18
CA TRP A 16 3.68 9.63 -4.31
C TRP A 16 4.58 9.96 -5.49
N LEU A 17 5.62 9.17 -5.73
CA LEU A 17 6.58 9.48 -6.80
C LEU A 17 6.09 8.97 -8.16
N LEU A 18 5.51 7.77 -8.21
CA LEU A 18 5.11 7.10 -9.45
C LEU A 18 3.61 7.21 -9.74
N GLN A 19 2.79 7.56 -8.76
CA GLN A 19 1.38 7.86 -8.98
C GLN A 19 1.22 9.23 -9.65
N ASN A 20 0.40 9.31 -10.69
CA ASN A 20 0.07 10.55 -11.38
C ASN A 20 -1.42 10.90 -11.20
N ASP A 21 -1.82 12.07 -11.71
CA ASP A 21 -3.18 12.59 -11.53
C ASP A 21 -4.27 11.68 -12.11
N TRP A 22 -3.99 11.01 -13.24
CA TRP A 22 -4.94 10.06 -13.84
C TRP A 22 -5.23 8.89 -12.91
N MET A 23 -4.17 8.30 -12.33
CA MET A 23 -4.28 7.25 -11.32
C MET A 23 -5.06 7.75 -10.09
N ALA A 24 -4.63 8.86 -9.51
CA ALA A 24 -5.19 9.40 -8.27
C ALA A 24 -6.68 9.78 -8.41
N ALA A 25 -7.06 10.46 -9.50
CA ALA A 25 -8.42 10.96 -9.71
C ALA A 25 -9.42 9.88 -10.14
N SER A 26 -8.93 8.76 -10.69
CA SER A 26 -9.79 7.75 -11.32
C SER A 26 -9.82 6.41 -10.56
N LYS A 27 -8.94 6.20 -9.57
CA LYS A 27 -8.86 4.94 -8.81
C LYS A 27 -10.11 4.66 -7.95
N THR A 28 -10.84 5.70 -7.53
CA THR A 28 -12.01 5.57 -6.64
C THR A 28 -13.36 5.57 -7.38
N GLN A 29 -13.38 5.67 -8.71
CA GLN A 29 -14.63 5.86 -9.46
C GLN A 29 -15.48 4.58 -9.52
N GLN A 30 -14.84 3.43 -9.71
CA GLN A 30 -15.45 2.10 -9.73
C GLN A 30 -14.43 1.06 -9.24
N LEU A 31 -14.90 -0.12 -8.82
CA LEU A 31 -14.00 -1.21 -8.46
C LEU A 31 -13.28 -1.72 -9.71
N GLY A 32 -11.94 -1.72 -9.69
CA GLY A 32 -11.13 -2.30 -10.77
C GLY A 32 -11.01 -1.43 -12.03
N THR A 33 -11.06 -0.10 -11.92
CA THR A 33 -10.75 0.77 -13.07
C THR A 33 -9.34 0.51 -13.59
N ALA A 34 -9.11 0.73 -14.89
CA ALA A 34 -7.77 0.61 -15.47
C ALA A 34 -6.73 1.47 -14.73
N ALA A 35 -7.12 2.69 -14.34
CA ALA A 35 -6.30 3.59 -13.54
C ALA A 35 -5.92 3.01 -12.18
N GLY A 36 -6.90 2.47 -11.45
CA GLY A 36 -6.67 1.81 -10.17
C GLY A 36 -5.78 0.58 -10.32
N MET A 37 -6.07 -0.30 -11.30
CA MET A 37 -5.28 -1.52 -11.53
C MET A 37 -3.83 -1.20 -11.93
N THR A 38 -3.61 -0.18 -12.76
CA THR A 38 -2.26 0.31 -13.09
C THR A 38 -1.54 0.79 -11.83
N HIS A 39 -2.20 1.62 -11.01
CA HIS A 39 -1.63 2.12 -9.77
C HIS A 39 -1.29 0.99 -8.79
N HIS A 40 -2.22 0.09 -8.49
CA HIS A 40 -1.99 -1.00 -7.55
C HIS A 40 -0.85 -1.93 -8.03
N THR A 41 -0.70 -2.11 -9.34
CA THR A 41 0.41 -2.88 -9.92
C THR A 41 1.74 -2.16 -9.74
N ILE A 42 1.82 -0.86 -10.05
CA ILE A 42 3.02 -0.04 -9.84
C ILE A 42 3.41 -0.01 -8.36
N TYR A 43 2.43 0.21 -7.48
CA TYR A 43 2.62 0.21 -6.03
C TYR A 43 3.19 -1.13 -5.55
N THR A 44 2.53 -2.22 -5.93
CA THR A 44 2.97 -3.58 -5.56
C THR A 44 4.40 -3.81 -6.05
N PHE A 45 4.71 -3.47 -7.30
CA PHE A 45 6.06 -3.62 -7.83
C PHE A 45 7.10 -2.82 -7.04
N SER A 46 6.80 -1.56 -6.70
CA SER A 46 7.67 -0.69 -5.89
C SER A 46 7.94 -1.28 -4.49
N VAL A 47 6.89 -1.72 -3.80
CA VAL A 47 7.01 -2.34 -2.47
C VAL A 47 7.74 -3.67 -2.53
N MET A 48 7.49 -4.50 -3.55
CA MET A 48 8.17 -5.78 -3.71
C MET A 48 9.67 -5.62 -4.03
N ILE A 49 10.06 -4.60 -4.80
CA ILE A 49 11.47 -4.23 -4.97
C ILE A 49 12.08 -3.82 -3.64
N ALA A 50 11.38 -2.98 -2.87
CA ALA A 50 11.86 -2.55 -1.56
C ALA A 50 12.00 -3.71 -0.57
N LEU A 51 11.06 -4.66 -0.57
CA LEU A 51 11.17 -5.91 0.19
C LEU A 51 12.43 -6.67 -0.23
N TRP A 52 12.64 -6.87 -1.53
CA TRP A 52 13.83 -7.57 -2.03
C TRP A 52 15.15 -6.90 -1.65
N LEU A 53 15.26 -5.57 -1.80
CA LEU A 53 16.45 -4.82 -1.42
C LEU A 53 16.68 -4.79 0.11
N GLY A 54 15.60 -4.82 0.89
CA GLY A 54 15.64 -4.75 2.34
C GLY A 54 15.73 -6.10 3.06
N SER A 55 15.61 -7.21 2.34
CA SER A 55 15.66 -8.56 2.91
C SER A 55 17.10 -8.99 3.13
N GLU A 56 17.43 -9.44 4.34
CA GLU A 56 18.77 -9.93 4.68
C GLU A 56 18.99 -11.39 4.25
N GLN A 57 17.90 -12.15 4.08
CA GLN A 57 17.92 -13.56 3.70
C GLN A 57 16.97 -13.82 2.54
N PRO A 58 17.26 -14.82 1.68
CA PRO A 58 16.36 -15.19 0.61
C PRO A 58 15.11 -15.87 1.17
N TYR A 59 13.95 -15.36 0.77
CA TYR A 59 12.68 -15.99 1.11
C TYR A 59 12.30 -17.12 0.16
N PRO A 60 11.59 -18.16 0.64
CA PRO A 60 11.05 -19.19 -0.23
C PRO A 60 10.01 -18.59 -1.19
N TRP A 61 9.89 -19.17 -2.39
CA TRP A 61 9.05 -18.64 -3.47
C TRP A 61 7.59 -18.42 -3.06
N TRP A 62 7.03 -19.26 -2.18
CA TRP A 62 5.65 -19.14 -1.72
C TRP A 62 5.43 -17.88 -0.87
N MET A 63 6.46 -17.41 -0.16
CA MET A 63 6.37 -16.20 0.66
C MET A 63 6.39 -14.94 -0.21
N TRP A 64 7.16 -14.95 -1.30
CA TRP A 64 7.11 -13.88 -2.31
C TRP A 64 5.71 -13.74 -2.89
N LEU A 65 5.08 -14.86 -3.28
CA LEU A 65 3.71 -14.85 -3.79
C LEU A 65 2.71 -14.37 -2.73
N ALA A 66 2.84 -14.81 -1.48
CA ALA A 66 2.00 -14.35 -0.39
C ALA A 66 2.12 -12.84 -0.17
N CYS A 67 3.34 -12.29 -0.19
CA CYS A 67 3.58 -10.86 -0.06
C CYS A 67 2.98 -10.06 -1.23
N VAL A 68 3.13 -10.54 -2.47
CA VAL A 68 2.50 -9.90 -3.65
C VAL A 68 0.99 -9.81 -3.47
N TRP A 69 0.34 -10.92 -3.11
CA TRP A 69 -1.12 -10.94 -2.95
C TRP A 69 -1.59 -10.09 -1.78
N LEU A 70 -0.86 -10.11 -0.66
CA LEU A 70 -1.17 -9.28 0.50
C LEU A 70 -1.05 -7.80 0.15
N VAL A 71 0.11 -7.35 -0.36
CA VAL A 71 0.35 -5.95 -0.73
C VAL A 71 -0.69 -5.47 -1.74
N PHE A 72 -0.87 -6.21 -2.84
CA PHE A 72 -1.82 -5.83 -3.88
C PHE A 72 -3.26 -5.78 -3.34
N GLY A 73 -3.68 -6.84 -2.64
CA GLY A 73 -5.04 -6.99 -2.14
C GLY A 73 -5.40 -5.94 -1.09
N THR A 74 -4.51 -5.69 -0.13
CA THR A 74 -4.76 -4.66 0.89
C THR A 74 -4.75 -3.26 0.30
N HIS A 75 -3.83 -2.97 -0.62
CA HIS A 75 -3.74 -1.65 -1.22
C HIS A 75 -4.97 -1.35 -2.10
N TRP A 76 -5.38 -2.32 -2.93
CA TRP A 76 -6.66 -2.24 -3.65
C TRP A 76 -7.86 -2.05 -2.70
N LEU A 77 -7.90 -2.79 -1.59
CA LEU A 77 -8.99 -2.70 -0.62
C LEU A 77 -9.07 -1.30 -0.01
N ILE A 78 -7.94 -0.75 0.42
CA ILE A 78 -7.85 0.59 1.04
C ILE A 78 -8.29 1.66 0.03
N ASP A 79 -7.74 1.62 -1.17
CA ASP A 79 -7.91 2.68 -2.17
C ASP A 79 -9.25 2.62 -2.90
N SER A 80 -9.81 1.43 -3.12
CA SER A 80 -10.96 1.24 -4.02
C SER A 80 -12.30 1.11 -3.31
N THR A 81 -12.35 0.73 -2.03
CA THR A 81 -13.62 0.37 -1.36
C THR A 81 -14.21 1.44 -0.45
N GLY A 82 -13.48 2.52 -0.19
CA GLY A 82 -13.93 3.59 0.71
C GLY A 82 -13.84 3.25 2.19
N ILE A 83 -13.12 2.17 2.57
CA ILE A 83 -12.90 1.76 3.97
C ILE A 83 -12.34 2.90 4.83
N VAL A 84 -11.48 3.75 4.26
CA VAL A 84 -10.93 4.94 4.93
C VAL A 84 -12.04 5.92 5.31
N SER A 85 -12.99 6.21 4.40
CA SER A 85 -14.11 7.10 4.72
C SER A 85 -15.05 6.47 5.75
N LEU A 86 -15.29 5.15 5.69
CA LEU A 86 -16.06 4.44 6.70
C LEU A 86 -15.42 4.56 8.08
N TRP A 87 -14.11 4.34 8.17
CA TRP A 87 -13.34 4.51 9.39
C TRP A 87 -13.40 5.94 9.92
N MET A 88 -13.20 6.94 9.05
CA MET A 88 -13.28 8.35 9.43
C MET A 88 -14.65 8.72 9.98
N ARG A 89 -15.75 8.19 9.40
CA ARG A 89 -17.11 8.38 9.93
C ARG A 89 -17.28 7.73 11.29
N PHE A 90 -16.80 6.50 11.44
CA PHE A 90 -16.87 5.76 12.71
C PHE A 90 -16.13 6.49 13.84
N MET A 91 -14.94 7.03 13.55
CA MET A 91 -14.11 7.76 14.51
C MET A 91 -14.51 9.23 14.68
N GLY A 92 -15.50 9.74 13.94
CA GLY A 92 -15.92 11.14 13.99
C GLY A 92 -14.88 12.13 13.45
N GLN A 93 -14.04 11.73 12.49
CA GLN A 93 -12.98 12.55 11.92
C GLN A 93 -13.49 13.52 10.84
N THR A 94 -12.82 14.68 10.72
CA THR A 94 -13.12 15.65 9.65
C THR A 94 -12.71 15.11 8.28
N HIS A 95 -13.57 15.27 7.27
CA HIS A 95 -13.31 14.81 5.90
C HIS A 95 -12.55 15.86 5.07
N LYS A 96 -11.62 16.59 5.70
CA LYS A 96 -10.72 17.49 4.97
C LYS A 96 -9.75 16.66 4.12
N PRO A 97 -9.40 17.07 2.89
CA PRO A 97 -8.56 16.27 2.00
C PRO A 97 -7.25 15.79 2.64
N ILE A 98 -6.53 16.68 3.32
CA ILE A 98 -5.27 16.30 3.99
C ILE A 98 -5.48 15.26 5.10
N VAL A 99 -6.58 15.33 5.85
CA VAL A 99 -6.85 14.36 6.91
C VAL A 99 -7.19 13.00 6.31
N GLN A 100 -7.99 12.99 5.24
CA GLN A 100 -8.31 11.75 4.53
C GLN A 100 -7.06 11.10 3.96
N VAL A 101 -6.17 11.87 3.33
CA VAL A 101 -4.89 11.37 2.84
C VAL A 101 -4.03 10.84 4.00
N MET A 102 -3.92 11.56 5.11
CA MET A 102 -3.13 11.06 6.25
C MET A 102 -3.68 9.76 6.84
N VAL A 103 -5.00 9.62 6.97
CA VAL A 103 -5.62 8.38 7.47
C VAL A 103 -5.38 7.24 6.48
N ASP A 104 -5.60 7.48 5.18
CA ASP A 104 -5.31 6.55 4.10
C ASP A 104 -3.86 6.02 4.15
N GLN A 105 -2.89 6.93 4.22
CA GLN A 105 -1.47 6.58 4.28
C GLN A 105 -1.15 5.78 5.54
N ILE A 106 -1.74 6.10 6.69
CA ILE A 106 -1.55 5.32 7.93
C ILE A 106 -2.06 3.88 7.76
N PHE A 107 -3.19 3.65 7.08
CA PHE A 107 -3.66 2.28 6.80
C PHE A 107 -2.64 1.49 5.98
N HIS A 108 -2.06 2.10 4.93
CA HIS A 108 -0.99 1.47 4.14
C HIS A 108 0.24 1.16 5.01
N LEU A 109 0.66 2.10 5.85
CA LEU A 109 1.82 1.90 6.74
C LEU A 109 1.58 0.82 7.80
N LEU A 110 0.36 0.66 8.32
CA LEU A 110 0.03 -0.42 9.25
C LEU A 110 0.14 -1.79 8.59
N VAL A 111 -0.29 -1.92 7.33
CA VAL A 111 -0.10 -3.15 6.56
C VAL A 111 1.38 -3.43 6.34
N LEU A 112 2.17 -2.42 5.94
CA LEU A 112 3.61 -2.59 5.73
C LEU A 112 4.36 -2.94 7.03
N ALA A 113 3.95 -2.37 8.17
CA ALA A 113 4.50 -2.73 9.46
C ALA A 113 4.23 -4.20 9.80
N LEU A 114 3.03 -4.70 9.52
CA LEU A 114 2.67 -6.11 9.69
C LEU A 114 3.51 -7.01 8.77
N ILE A 115 3.58 -6.69 7.47
CA ILE A 115 4.37 -7.46 6.50
C ILE A 115 5.85 -7.47 6.90
N GLY A 116 6.42 -6.31 7.20
CA GLY A 116 7.82 -6.18 7.63
C GLY A 116 8.10 -6.99 8.89
N SER A 117 7.18 -7.01 9.86
CA SER A 117 7.32 -7.81 11.08
C SER A 117 7.30 -9.30 10.79
N VAL A 118 6.34 -9.79 9.99
CA VAL A 118 6.23 -11.22 9.63
C VAL A 118 7.45 -11.68 8.84
N CYS A 119 7.87 -10.92 7.84
CA CYS A 119 9.02 -11.24 7.01
C CYS A 119 10.35 -11.19 7.78
N SER A 120 10.43 -10.44 8.88
CA SER A 120 11.64 -10.39 9.73
C SER A 120 11.73 -11.56 10.72
N LEU A 121 10.66 -12.37 10.87
CA LEU A 121 10.64 -13.55 11.74
C LEU A 121 11.05 -14.84 11.02
N VAL A 122 11.22 -14.79 9.68
CA VAL A 122 11.55 -15.91 8.80
C VAL A 122 12.98 -15.79 8.33
#